data_AF-X1E9X3-F1
#
_entry.id   AF-X1E9X3-F1
#
_cell.length_a   1.000
_cell.length_b   1.000
_cell.length_c   1.000
_cell.angle_alpha   90.00
_cell.angle_beta   90.00
_cell.angle_gamma   90.00
#
_symmetry.space_group_name_H-M   'P 1'
#
loop_
_entity.id
_entity.type
_entity.pdbx_description
1 polymer ?
#
loop_
_entity_poly.entity_id
_entity_poly.type
_entity_poly.pdbx_seq_one_letter_code
_entity_poly.pdbx_strand_id
1 'polypeptide(L)'
;MVYFRHGQLLGAGAFWGAKTGPNPTDRGKNGSKRHLIVDGQGTPLAIEHTGANVHDSEMAIALVDGIPPIKQPRGRPRRRPDEVLADRAYDAEEKIRKPLRQRKTKPLIAKRNTENGSGLGKFRYVVEAAFDWLFNQRRLRVRYEKRDDIHQAFLIIGCFLICWRRIMEFC
;
A
#
# COMPACT_ATOMS: atom_id res chain seq x y z
N MET A 1 2.11 -5.20 -8.25
CA MET A 1 1.76 -3.79 -8.53
C MET A 1 1.70 -3.04 -7.21
N VAL A 2 2.58 -2.06 -6.99
CA VAL A 2 2.78 -1.47 -5.65
C VAL A 2 2.27 -0.04 -5.66
N TYR A 3 0.97 0.10 -5.56
CA TYR A 3 0.37 1.42 -5.53
C TYR A 3 0.01 1.78 -4.09
N PHE A 4 0.67 2.79 -3.56
CA PHE A 4 0.40 3.28 -2.22
C PHE A 4 -0.48 4.51 -2.33
N ARG A 5 -1.79 4.29 -2.23
CA ARG A 5 -2.73 5.39 -2.10
C ARG A 5 -2.70 5.86 -0.65
N HIS A 6 -2.45 7.14 -0.43
CA HIS A 6 -2.84 7.83 0.79
C HIS A 6 -4.37 7.77 0.91
N GLY A 7 -4.90 6.69 1.47
CA GLY A 7 -6.32 6.55 1.80
C GLY A 7 -6.64 7.37 3.04
N GLN A 8 -6.77 8.69 2.87
CA GLN A 8 -7.14 9.61 3.93
C GLN A 8 -8.67 9.69 4.02
N LEU A 9 -9.23 9.26 5.15
CA LEU A 9 -10.61 9.62 5.52
C LEU A 9 -10.62 10.22 6.93
N LEU A 10 -11.19 11.42 6.95
CA LEU A 10 -11.19 12.43 7.99
C LEU A 10 -12.17 12.11 9.12
N GLY A 11 -11.77 12.41 10.35
CA GLY A 11 -12.65 12.52 11.51
C GLY A 11 -11.97 13.34 12.59
N ALA A 12 -12.34 14.62 12.70
CA ALA A 12 -11.78 15.56 13.66
C ALA A 12 -12.15 15.14 15.10
N GLY A 13 -11.15 14.83 15.93
CA GLY A 13 -11.36 14.84 17.38
C GLY A 13 -11.02 13.59 18.19
N ALA A 14 -10.48 12.50 17.62
CA ALA A 14 -10.18 11.29 18.41
C ALA A 14 -8.84 10.58 18.12
N PHE A 15 -8.02 11.11 17.22
CA PHE A 15 -6.84 10.41 16.72
C PHE A 15 -5.57 10.73 17.51
N TRP A 16 -5.35 9.99 18.58
CA TRP A 16 -4.11 9.95 19.36
C TRP A 16 -3.66 8.51 19.54
N GLY A 17 -2.37 8.24 19.27
CA GLY A 17 -1.78 6.91 19.35
C GLY A 17 -0.45 6.81 18.61
N ALA A 18 0.23 5.67 18.70
CA ALA A 18 1.42 5.41 17.89
C ALA A 18 1.06 5.42 16.39
N LYS A 19 2.03 5.79 15.53
CA LYS A 19 1.85 5.90 14.08
C LYS A 19 0.69 6.85 13.67
N THR A 20 0.49 7.93 14.41
CA THR A 20 -0.29 9.11 13.99
C THR A 20 0.62 10.32 13.92
N GLY A 21 0.40 11.24 12.98
CA GLY A 21 1.17 12.48 12.90
C GLY A 21 0.46 13.57 12.11
N PRO A 22 0.95 14.82 12.19
CA PRO A 22 0.32 15.98 11.59
C PRO A 22 0.35 15.86 10.06
N ASN A 23 -0.81 16.01 9.43
CA ASN A 23 -0.89 15.93 7.99
C ASN A 23 -0.50 17.28 7.34
N PRO A 24 0.56 17.32 6.51
CA PRO A 24 0.97 18.53 5.80
C PRO A 24 -0.11 19.08 4.85
N THR A 25 -1.05 18.26 4.37
CA THR A 25 -2.09 18.68 3.41
C THR A 25 -3.44 19.02 4.06
N ASP A 26 -3.62 18.72 5.35
CA ASP A 26 -4.88 18.94 6.08
C ASP A 26 -4.64 19.79 7.34
N ARG A 27 -3.97 20.94 7.17
CA ARG A 27 -3.75 21.94 8.23
C ARG A 27 -3.13 21.35 9.52
N GLY A 28 -2.30 20.31 9.39
CA GLY A 28 -1.65 19.66 10.53
C GLY A 28 -2.56 18.75 11.36
N LYS A 29 -3.77 18.41 10.91
CA LYS A 29 -4.61 17.43 11.63
C LYS A 29 -3.89 16.09 11.76
N ASN A 30 -3.97 15.50 12.94
CA ASN A 30 -3.38 14.19 13.18
C ASN A 30 -4.11 13.11 12.39
N GLY A 31 -3.34 12.31 11.65
CA GLY A 31 -3.85 11.21 10.86
C GLY A 31 -2.84 10.09 10.70
N SER A 32 -3.32 9.01 10.11
CA SER A 32 -2.50 7.88 9.66
C SER A 32 -2.79 7.58 8.20
N LYS A 33 -1.77 7.14 7.50
CA LYS A 33 -1.84 6.68 6.12
C LYS A 33 -1.60 5.18 6.05
N ARG A 34 -2.22 4.55 5.06
CA ARG A 34 -2.17 3.11 4.84
C ARG A 34 -1.46 2.85 3.53
N HIS A 35 -0.61 1.83 3.52
CA HIS A 35 0.25 1.48 2.42
C HIS A 35 -0.06 0.03 2.05
N LEU A 36 -0.57 -0.20 0.84
CA LEU A 36 -1.00 -1.51 0.36
C LEU A 36 -0.21 -1.89 -0.89
N ILE A 37 0.27 -3.12 -0.96
CA ILE A 37 0.85 -3.73 -2.17
C ILE A 37 -0.07 -4.84 -2.65
N VAL A 38 -0.36 -4.89 -3.95
CA VAL A 38 -1.29 -5.88 -4.54
C VAL A 38 -0.70 -6.54 -5.79
N ASP A 39 -1.28 -7.65 -6.24
CA ASP A 39 -0.95 -8.26 -7.53
C ASP A 39 -1.60 -7.52 -8.72
N GLY A 40 -1.48 -8.06 -9.94
CA GLY A 40 -2.08 -7.45 -11.13
C GLY A 40 -3.61 -7.49 -11.18
N GLN A 41 -4.25 -8.24 -10.28
CA GLN A 41 -5.71 -8.39 -10.19
C GLN A 41 -6.28 -7.64 -8.99
N GLY A 42 -5.46 -7.12 -8.09
CA GLY A 42 -5.91 -6.40 -6.88
C GLY A 42 -5.89 -7.25 -5.61
N THR A 43 -5.29 -8.45 -5.61
CA THR A 43 -5.14 -9.28 -4.41
C THR A 43 -4.12 -8.63 -3.48
N PRO A 44 -4.47 -8.32 -2.21
CA PRO A 44 -3.52 -7.83 -1.22
C PRO A 44 -2.36 -8.79 -0.99
N LEU A 45 -1.13 -8.29 -1.05
CA LEU A 45 0.09 -9.06 -0.76
C LEU A 45 0.73 -8.66 0.57
N ALA A 46 0.71 -7.37 0.91
CA ALA A 46 1.12 -6.85 2.21
C ALA A 46 0.46 -5.49 2.46
N ILE A 47 0.27 -5.13 3.73
CA ILE A 47 -0.28 -3.84 4.14
C ILE A 47 0.46 -3.33 5.36
N GLU A 48 0.73 -2.03 5.41
CA GLU A 48 1.35 -1.34 6.53
C GLU A 48 0.66 0.00 6.75
N HIS A 49 0.82 0.58 7.93
CA HIS A 49 0.34 1.94 8.19
C HIS A 49 1.40 2.77 8.90
N THR A 50 1.37 4.07 8.68
CA THR A 50 2.26 5.05 9.34
C THR A 50 1.52 6.35 9.66
N GLY A 51 2.17 7.25 10.40
CA GLY A 51 1.66 8.60 10.60
C GLY A 51 1.56 9.37 9.27
N ALA A 52 0.61 10.30 9.16
CA ALA A 52 0.38 11.06 7.94
C ALA A 52 1.57 11.95 7.52
N ASN A 53 2.46 12.29 8.46
CA ASN A 53 3.68 13.07 8.22
C ASN A 53 4.84 12.25 7.64
N VAL A 54 4.80 10.91 7.72
CA VAL A 54 5.88 10.08 7.18
C VAL A 54 5.92 10.26 5.67
N HIS A 55 7.08 10.26 5.03
CA HIS A 55 7.14 10.31 3.58
C HIS A 55 6.89 8.93 2.99
N ASP A 56 6.16 8.88 1.88
CA ASP A 56 5.76 7.65 1.20
C ASP A 56 6.95 6.78 0.76
N SER A 57 8.07 7.42 0.37
CA SER A 57 9.28 6.71 -0.04
C SER A 57 9.87 5.81 1.04
N GLU A 58 9.62 6.11 2.30
CA GLU A 58 10.18 5.35 3.43
C GLU A 58 9.52 3.97 3.56
N MET A 59 8.28 3.81 3.10
CA MET A 59 7.52 2.56 3.28
C MET A 59 7.56 1.64 2.06
N ALA A 60 7.95 2.16 0.89
CA ALA A 60 7.86 1.40 -0.34
C ALA A 60 8.71 0.12 -0.31
N ILE A 61 9.94 0.21 0.17
CA ILE A 61 10.85 -0.93 0.27
C ILE A 61 10.41 -1.90 1.36
N ALA A 62 10.01 -1.38 2.53
CA ALA A 62 9.51 -2.19 3.63
C ALA A 62 8.33 -3.08 3.20
N LEU A 63 7.44 -2.56 2.35
CA LEU A 63 6.30 -3.31 1.85
C LEU A 63 6.64 -4.34 0.78
N VAL A 64 7.63 -4.07 -0.07
CA VAL A 64 8.15 -5.10 -0.98
C VAL A 64 8.78 -6.23 -0.18
N ASP A 65 9.52 -5.91 0.88
CA ASP A 65 10.16 -6.91 1.74
C ASP A 65 9.15 -7.66 2.63
N GLY A 66 8.03 -7.03 2.95
CA GLY A 66 6.92 -7.61 3.70
C GLY A 66 6.07 -8.63 2.91
N ILE A 67 6.29 -8.79 1.60
CA ILE A 67 5.58 -9.81 0.81
C ILE A 67 5.94 -11.21 1.33
N PRO A 68 4.96 -12.01 1.78
CA PRO A 68 5.22 -13.38 2.22
C PRO A 68 5.67 -14.24 1.03
N PRO A 69 6.33 -15.38 1.27
CA PRO A 69 6.62 -16.34 0.21
C PRO A 69 5.32 -16.90 -0.39
N ILE A 70 5.02 -16.53 -1.63
CA ILE A 70 3.82 -16.97 -2.36
C ILE A 70 4.13 -18.23 -3.15
N LYS A 71 3.39 -19.32 -2.88
CA LYS A 71 3.51 -20.59 -3.61
C LYS A 71 3.23 -20.35 -5.09
N GLN A 72 4.09 -20.91 -5.94
CA GLN A 72 3.92 -20.92 -7.39
C GLN A 72 3.44 -22.31 -7.83
N PRO A 73 2.77 -22.44 -9.00
CA PRO A 73 2.40 -23.75 -9.53
C PRO A 73 3.59 -24.71 -9.70
N ARG A 74 4.78 -24.16 -9.99
CA ARG A 74 6.05 -24.90 -10.03
C ARG A 74 7.17 -24.09 -9.39
N GLY A 75 8.13 -24.78 -8.74
CA GLY A 75 9.34 -24.19 -8.18
C GLY A 75 9.19 -23.63 -6.76
N ARG A 76 10.22 -22.91 -6.31
CA ARG A 76 10.29 -22.33 -4.96
C ARG A 76 9.28 -21.19 -4.79
N PRO A 77 8.62 -21.06 -3.63
CA PRO A 77 7.77 -19.90 -3.32
C PRO A 77 8.51 -18.59 -3.56
N ARG A 78 7.83 -17.64 -4.21
CA ARG A 78 8.40 -16.36 -4.62
C ARG A 78 8.01 -15.26 -3.63
N ARG A 79 8.98 -14.47 -3.19
CA ARG A 79 8.75 -13.28 -2.34
C ARG A 79 8.82 -11.98 -3.12
N ARG A 80 9.64 -11.94 -4.17
CA ARG A 80 9.95 -10.70 -4.88
C ARG A 80 9.16 -10.59 -6.17
N PRO A 81 8.54 -9.44 -6.46
CA PRO A 81 7.92 -9.18 -7.74
C PRO A 81 8.99 -8.89 -8.81
N ASP A 82 8.70 -9.23 -10.06
CA ASP A 82 9.59 -8.92 -11.19
C ASP A 82 9.57 -7.41 -11.48
N GLU A 83 8.39 -6.80 -11.36
CA GLU A 83 8.17 -5.39 -11.64
C GLU A 83 7.29 -4.73 -10.56
N VAL A 84 7.62 -3.48 -10.23
CA VAL A 84 6.91 -2.67 -9.25
C VAL A 84 6.46 -1.38 -9.92
N LEU A 85 5.15 -1.26 -10.11
CA LEU A 85 4.47 -0.06 -10.56
C LEU A 85 4.17 0.85 -9.35
N ALA A 86 4.52 2.13 -9.40
CA ALA A 86 4.18 3.10 -8.36
C ALA A 86 3.96 4.52 -8.93
N ASP A 87 3.35 5.40 -8.14
CA ASP A 87 3.11 6.80 -8.50
C ASP A 87 4.40 7.59 -8.73
N ARG A 88 4.30 8.70 -9.46
CA ARG A 88 5.39 9.67 -9.65
C ARG A 88 5.95 10.23 -8.34
N ALA A 89 5.15 10.31 -7.28
CA ALA A 89 5.63 10.73 -5.96
C ALA A 89 6.77 9.83 -5.43
N TYR A 90 6.84 8.58 -5.89
CA TYR A 90 7.86 7.58 -5.55
C TYR A 90 9.11 7.67 -6.44
N ASP A 91 9.26 8.72 -7.24
CA ASP A 91 10.49 8.92 -8.00
C ASP A 91 11.62 9.37 -7.06
N ALA A 92 12.36 8.40 -6.55
CA ALA A 92 13.58 8.60 -5.78
C ALA A 92 14.63 7.56 -6.19
N GLU A 93 15.77 8.00 -6.73
CA GLU A 93 16.80 7.09 -7.23
C GLU A 93 17.43 6.28 -6.09
N GLU A 94 17.95 6.96 -5.06
CA GLU A 94 18.66 6.31 -3.95
C GLU A 94 17.74 5.52 -3.02
N LYS A 95 16.54 6.04 -2.73
CA LYS A 95 15.64 5.45 -1.74
C LYS A 95 14.74 4.35 -2.30
N ILE A 96 14.46 4.37 -3.61
CA ILE A 96 13.45 3.47 -4.20
C ILE A 96 14.02 2.72 -5.40
N ARG A 97 14.46 3.41 -6.46
CA ARG A 97 14.85 2.74 -7.72
C ARG A 97 16.05 1.82 -7.53
N LYS A 98 17.13 2.29 -6.87
CA LYS A 98 18.31 1.48 -6.57
C LYS A 98 17.99 0.28 -5.66
N PRO A 99 17.31 0.45 -4.51
CA PRO A 99 16.92 -0.69 -3.66
C PRO A 99 16.01 -1.71 -4.35
N LEU A 100 15.11 -1.28 -5.24
CA LEU A 100 14.29 -2.21 -6.05
C LEU A 100 15.16 -3.00 -7.04
N ARG A 101 16.08 -2.33 -7.75
CA ARG A 101 17.01 -3.02 -8.67
C ARG A 101 17.92 -4.02 -7.95
N GLN A 102 18.42 -3.68 -6.76
CA GLN A 102 19.18 -4.60 -5.90
C GLN A 102 18.36 -5.84 -5.52
N ARG A 103 17.03 -5.71 -5.43
CA ARG A 103 16.11 -6.83 -5.19
C ARG A 103 15.80 -7.64 -6.45
N LYS A 104 16.36 -7.27 -7.61
CA LYS A 104 16.02 -7.78 -8.95
C LYS A 104 14.57 -7.47 -9.34
N THR A 105 14.07 -6.34 -8.86
CA THR A 105 12.73 -5.85 -9.12
C THR A 105 12.82 -4.58 -9.95
N LYS A 106 12.18 -4.56 -11.11
CA LYS A 106 12.21 -3.43 -12.03
C LYS A 106 11.25 -2.33 -11.56
N PRO A 107 11.73 -1.09 -11.31
CA PRO A 107 10.88 0.02 -10.92
C PRO A 107 10.18 0.64 -12.15
N LEU A 108 8.87 0.43 -12.27
CA LEU A 108 7.99 1.11 -13.23
C LEU A 108 7.39 2.35 -12.57
N ILE A 109 8.24 3.36 -12.37
CA ILE A 109 7.90 4.62 -11.73
C ILE A 109 8.09 5.75 -12.73
N ALA A 110 7.06 6.58 -12.94
CA ALA A 110 7.19 7.75 -13.79
C ALA A 110 8.17 8.75 -13.16
N LYS A 111 9.07 9.32 -13.97
CA LYS A 111 9.98 10.37 -13.49
C LYS A 111 9.21 11.64 -13.14
N ARG A 112 9.69 12.38 -12.15
CA ARG A 112 9.21 13.75 -11.87
C ARG A 112 9.60 14.67 -13.02
N ASN A 113 8.76 15.68 -13.28
CA ASN A 113 8.99 16.73 -14.28
C ASN A 113 9.16 16.26 -15.74
N THR A 114 8.71 15.05 -16.08
CA THR A 114 8.59 14.59 -17.47
C THR A 114 7.13 14.63 -17.92
N GLU A 115 6.90 14.82 -19.23
CA GLU A 115 5.56 14.80 -19.83
C GLU A 115 4.76 13.55 -19.40
N ASN A 116 3.43 13.72 -19.27
CA ASN A 116 2.53 12.67 -18.81
C ASN A 116 2.37 11.58 -19.89
N GLY A 117 3.31 10.63 -19.96
CA GLY A 117 3.33 9.60 -21.01
C GLY A 117 3.10 8.15 -20.55
N SER A 118 2.67 7.88 -19.32
CA SER A 118 3.09 6.62 -18.68
C SER A 118 2.12 5.42 -18.74
N GLY A 119 0.89 5.56 -19.22
CA GLY A 119 -0.09 4.45 -19.21
C GLY A 119 -0.44 3.92 -17.81
N LEU A 120 0.14 4.49 -16.74
CA LEU A 120 -0.02 4.09 -15.34
C LEU A 120 -1.48 4.18 -14.88
N GLY A 121 -2.25 5.10 -15.46
CA GLY A 121 -3.69 5.24 -15.18
C GLY A 121 -4.48 3.96 -15.46
N LYS A 122 -4.05 3.14 -16.43
CA LYS A 122 -4.69 1.85 -16.74
C LYS A 122 -4.55 0.82 -15.63
N PHE A 123 -3.53 0.96 -14.80
CA PHE A 123 -3.23 -0.01 -13.74
C PHE A 123 -3.61 0.55 -12.37
N ARG A 124 -3.66 1.87 -12.22
CA ARG A 124 -4.05 2.54 -10.97
C ARG A 124 -5.38 2.04 -10.41
N TYR A 125 -6.39 1.83 -11.27
CA TYR A 125 -7.73 1.42 -10.83
C TYR A 125 -7.71 0.11 -10.02
N VAL A 126 -6.77 -0.80 -10.28
CA VAL A 126 -6.70 -2.10 -9.60
C VAL A 126 -6.41 -1.94 -8.10
N VAL A 127 -5.58 -0.97 -7.73
CA VAL A 127 -5.32 -0.70 -6.31
C VAL A 127 -6.37 0.20 -5.70
N GLU A 128 -6.89 1.16 -6.45
CA GLU A 128 -8.02 1.95 -5.99
C GLU A 128 -9.19 1.03 -5.62
N ALA A 129 -9.50 0.03 -6.46
CA ALA A 129 -10.48 -1.02 -6.16
C ALA A 129 -10.12 -1.83 -4.90
N ALA A 130 -8.85 -2.21 -4.72
CA ALA A 130 -8.41 -2.93 -3.53
C ALA A 130 -8.59 -2.12 -2.23
N PHE A 131 -8.30 -0.82 -2.27
CA PHE A 131 -8.59 0.09 -1.16
C PHE A 131 -10.09 0.25 -0.95
N ASP A 132 -10.88 0.35 -2.00
CA ASP A 132 -12.33 0.47 -1.90
C ASP A 132 -12.95 -0.79 -1.26
N TRP A 133 -12.48 -2.00 -1.63
CA TRP A 133 -12.89 -3.24 -0.95
C TRP A 133 -12.49 -3.24 0.53
N LEU A 134 -11.29 -2.77 0.85
CA LEU A 134 -10.82 -2.65 2.23
C LEU A 134 -11.67 -1.66 3.03
N PHE A 135 -12.05 -0.53 2.44
CA PHE A 135 -12.85 0.53 3.08
C PHE A 135 -14.35 0.26 3.08
N ASN A 136 -14.83 -0.67 2.24
CA ASN A 136 -16.21 -1.16 2.33
C ASN A 136 -16.46 -1.88 3.67
N GLN A 137 -15.40 -2.29 4.37
CA GLN A 137 -15.47 -2.70 5.76
C GLN A 137 -15.54 -1.44 6.64
N ARG A 138 -16.74 -1.09 7.11
CA ARG A 138 -17.01 0.15 7.89
C ARG A 138 -15.98 0.40 8.99
N ARG A 139 -15.50 -0.66 9.64
CA ARG A 139 -14.49 -0.58 10.71
C ARG A 139 -13.13 -0.06 10.23
N LEU A 140 -12.73 -0.36 9.00
CA LEU A 140 -11.44 0.07 8.44
C LEU A 140 -11.50 1.41 7.73
N ARG A 141 -12.70 1.88 7.38
CA ARG A 141 -12.88 3.19 6.72
C ARG A 141 -12.29 4.33 7.55
N VAL A 142 -12.58 4.32 8.85
CA VAL A 142 -12.06 5.27 9.84
C VAL A 142 -11.23 4.47 10.84
N ARG A 143 -10.03 4.92 11.20
CA ARG A 143 -9.26 4.24 12.27
C ARG A 143 -9.96 4.55 13.61
N TYR A 144 -10.23 3.55 14.43
CA TYR A 144 -10.79 3.76 15.78
C TYR A 144 -9.79 3.36 16.86
N GLU A 145 -8.80 2.56 16.48
CA GLU A 145 -7.83 1.95 17.35
C GLU A 145 -6.71 2.94 17.69
N LYS A 146 -6.54 3.22 18.99
CA LYS A 146 -5.42 4.02 19.49
C LYS A 146 -4.09 3.27 19.36
N ARG A 147 -4.09 1.97 19.69
CA ARG A 147 -2.91 1.11 19.56
C ARG A 147 -2.69 0.72 18.10
N ASP A 148 -1.45 0.83 17.65
CA ASP A 148 -1.07 0.57 16.26
C ASP A 148 -1.06 -0.93 15.94
N ASP A 149 -0.68 -1.79 16.89
CA ASP A 149 -0.73 -3.26 16.73
C ASP A 149 -2.15 -3.78 16.46
N ILE A 150 -3.14 -3.29 17.21
CA ILE A 150 -4.55 -3.64 17.01
C ILE A 150 -5.04 -3.11 15.66
N HIS A 151 -4.66 -1.87 15.29
CA HIS A 151 -5.05 -1.32 13.99
C HIS A 151 -4.46 -2.15 12.83
N GLN A 152 -3.18 -2.52 12.94
CA GLN A 152 -2.49 -3.35 11.97
C GLN A 152 -3.14 -4.73 11.84
N ALA A 153 -3.53 -5.35 12.97
CA ALA A 153 -4.25 -6.62 12.96
C ALA A 153 -5.58 -6.53 12.19
N PHE A 154 -6.36 -5.47 12.38
CA PHE A 154 -7.61 -5.28 11.62
C PHE A 154 -7.35 -5.06 10.13
N LEU A 155 -6.30 -4.33 9.75
CA LEU A 155 -5.92 -4.17 8.35
C LEU A 155 -5.58 -5.51 7.70
N ILE A 156 -4.81 -6.36 8.40
CA ILE A 156 -4.46 -7.72 7.94
C ILE A 156 -5.71 -8.59 7.81
N ILE A 157 -6.63 -8.56 8.78
CA ILE A 157 -7.92 -9.27 8.70
C ILE A 157 -8.73 -8.78 7.50
N GLY A 158 -8.75 -7.47 7.24
CA GLY A 158 -9.42 -6.91 6.08
C GLY A 158 -8.86 -7.43 4.76
N CYS A 159 -7.54 -7.47 4.63
CA CYS A 159 -6.85 -8.07 3.48
C CYS A 159 -7.15 -9.57 3.36
N PHE A 160 -7.16 -10.32 4.47
CA PHE A 160 -7.51 -11.73 4.49
C PHE A 160 -8.93 -11.98 3.95
N LEU A 161 -9.91 -11.18 4.37
CA LEU A 161 -11.29 -11.29 3.86
C LEU A 161 -11.39 -11.01 2.35
N ILE A 162 -10.58 -10.08 1.82
CA ILE A 162 -10.50 -9.84 0.38
C ILE A 162 -9.95 -11.10 -0.33
N CYS A 163 -8.85 -11.67 0.18
CA CYS A 163 -8.26 -12.89 -0.38
C CYS A 163 -9.22 -14.07 -0.29
N TRP A 164 -9.93 -14.25 0.83
CA TRP A 164 -10.92 -15.31 1.02
C TRP A 164 -12.04 -15.24 -0.01
N ARG A 165 -12.63 -14.05 -0.22
CA ARG A 165 -13.69 -13.87 -1.22
C ARG A 165 -13.23 -14.24 -2.63
N ARG A 166 -12.01 -13.85 -3.00
CA ARG A 166 -11.42 -14.24 -4.30
C ARG A 166 -11.27 -15.74 -4.45
N ILE A 167 -10.84 -16.44 -3.41
CA ILE A 167 -10.71 -17.91 -3.45
C ILE A 167 -12.10 -18.53 -3.67
N MET A 168 -13.12 -18.04 -2.98
CA MET A 168 -14.49 -18.53 -3.11
C MET A 168 -15.10 -18.27 -4.49
N GLU A 169 -14.60 -17.31 -5.28
CA GLU A 169 -15.03 -17.12 -6.68
C GLU A 169 -14.52 -18.21 -7.63
N PHE A 170 -13.49 -18.97 -7.24
CA PHE A 170 -12.93 -20.08 -8.03
C PHE A 170 -13.45 -21.47 -7.62
N CYS A 171 -14.23 -21.56 -6.54
CA CYS A 171 -14.83 -22.79 -6.03
C CYS A 171 -16.30 -22.89 -6.44
#